data_AF-A0A3M6UDY4-F1
#
_entry.id   AF-A0A3M6UDY4-F1
#
_cell.length_a   1.000
_cell.length_b   1.000
_cell.length_c   1.000
_cell.angle_alpha   90.00
_cell.angle_beta   90.00
_cell.angle_gamma   90.00
#
_symmetry.space_group_name_H-M   'P 1'
#
loop_
_entity.id
_entity.type
_entity.pdbx_description
1 polymer ?
#
loop_
_entity_poly.entity_id
_entity_poly.type
_entity_poly.pdbx_seq_one_letter_code
_entity_poly.pdbx_strand_id
1 'polypeptide(L)'
;MNKSGQFSDNQNITGVKIIDKDFHKAKKTYGITLHLNSDKGYYSSCAGLDMYEIPTGEYSSVFELYFPSVSIDFKLVVILATSIVETISKASTNKFTDHAISLGHMHKYNNTTPDYLMIDLVLKNKAGYHNDVPLSVWDKAYKK
;
A
#
# COMPACT_ATOMS: atom_id res chain seq x y z
N MET A 1 -0.20 -28.14 27.27
CA MET A 1 -0.78 -27.83 25.96
C MET A 1 -0.08 -26.61 25.38
N ASN A 2 0.57 -26.78 24.24
CA ASN A 2 1.38 -25.78 23.55
C ASN A 2 0.43 -24.84 22.78
N LYS A 3 0.41 -23.53 23.08
CA LYS A 3 -0.30 -22.55 22.25
C LYS A 3 0.66 -22.08 21.15
N SER A 4 0.53 -22.71 20.00
CA SER A 4 1.20 -22.38 18.75
C SER A 4 0.81 -20.99 18.24
N GLY A 5 1.82 -20.21 17.82
CA GLY A 5 1.75 -19.40 16.60
C GLY A 5 1.17 -18.00 16.71
N GLN A 6 1.45 -17.25 17.78
CA GLN A 6 1.15 -15.81 17.81
C GLN A 6 2.37 -15.04 17.30
N PHE A 7 2.18 -14.25 16.24
CA PHE A 7 3.17 -13.42 15.55
C PHE A 7 4.22 -12.80 16.50
N SER A 8 5.46 -13.31 16.48
CA SER A 8 6.53 -12.92 17.39
C SER A 8 7.20 -11.59 17.03
N ASP A 9 6.77 -10.94 15.94
CA ASP A 9 7.35 -9.72 15.40
C ASP A 9 6.50 -8.46 15.64
N ASN A 10 5.30 -8.60 16.24
CA ASN A 10 4.46 -7.45 16.56
C ASN A 10 5.07 -6.67 17.75
N GLN A 11 5.80 -5.61 17.43
CA GLN A 11 6.30 -4.67 18.42
C GLN A 11 5.13 -3.91 19.07
N ASN A 12 4.99 -4.02 20.40
CA ASN A 12 4.13 -3.13 21.16
C ASN A 12 4.78 -1.73 21.16
N ILE A 13 4.08 -0.73 20.65
CA ILE A 13 4.56 0.65 20.58
C ILE A 13 4.73 1.31 21.95
N THR A 14 4.25 0.67 23.01
CA THR A 14 4.44 1.10 24.39
C THR A 14 5.93 1.08 24.75
N GLY A 15 6.53 2.26 24.97
CA GLY A 15 7.95 2.41 25.32
C GLY A 15 8.89 2.61 24.12
N VAL A 16 8.39 2.58 22.88
CA VAL A 16 9.18 2.96 21.70
C VAL A 16 9.36 4.47 21.69
N LYS A 17 10.62 4.94 21.59
CA LYS A 17 10.93 6.37 21.49
C LYS A 17 10.27 6.93 20.23
N ILE A 18 9.33 7.86 20.43
CA ILE A 18 8.74 8.64 19.34
C ILE A 18 9.86 9.55 18.81
N ILE A 19 10.17 9.42 17.53
CA ILE A 19 11.08 10.31 16.84
C ILE A 19 10.20 11.29 16.06
N ASP A 20 10.22 12.56 16.45
CA ASP A 20 9.56 13.65 15.72
C ASP A 20 10.41 14.04 14.50
N LYS A 21 10.39 13.17 13.49
CA LYS A 21 11.02 13.42 12.20
C LYS A 21 9.92 13.40 11.16
N ASP A 22 9.72 14.55 10.50
CA ASP A 22 8.88 14.65 9.32
C ASP A 22 9.49 13.80 8.19
N PHE A 23 8.99 12.59 8.14
CA PHE A 23 9.35 11.56 7.20
C PHE A 23 8.69 11.79 5.83
N HIS A 24 7.90 12.85 5.65
CA HIS A 24 7.31 13.27 4.39
C HIS A 24 8.27 14.11 3.54
N LYS A 25 9.53 14.33 3.92
CA LYS A 25 10.53 15.05 3.09
C LYS A 25 11.20 14.16 2.03
N ALA A 26 10.40 13.64 1.10
CA ALA A 26 10.76 13.21 -0.26
C ALA A 26 9.44 12.85 -0.97
N LYS A 27 8.84 13.81 -1.72
CA LYS A 27 7.41 13.78 -2.09
C LYS A 27 7.24 13.59 -3.60
N LYS A 28 6.94 12.39 -4.06
CA LYS A 28 6.22 12.23 -5.34
C LYS A 28 4.81 11.76 -5.01
N THR A 29 3.83 12.56 -5.39
CA THR A 29 2.42 12.17 -5.39
C THR A 29 2.07 11.77 -6.80
N TYR A 30 1.49 10.59 -6.96
CA TYR A 30 1.06 10.11 -8.26
C TYR A 30 -0.46 10.26 -8.36
N GLY A 31 -0.90 10.96 -9.40
CA GLY A 31 -2.31 11.00 -9.77
C GLY A 31 -2.67 9.69 -10.48
N ILE A 32 -3.58 8.92 -9.90
CA ILE A 32 -4.08 7.68 -10.49
C ILE A 32 -5.58 7.84 -10.73
N THR A 33 -6.08 7.40 -11.88
CA THR A 33 -7.53 7.41 -12.14
C THR A 33 -8.10 6.03 -11.85
N LEU A 34 -9.14 5.97 -11.00
CA LEU A 34 -9.93 4.77 -10.86
C LEU A 34 -11.00 4.70 -11.94
N HIS A 35 -11.01 3.59 -12.65
CA HIS A 35 -12.06 3.29 -13.61
C HIS A 35 -13.24 2.59 -12.92
N LEU A 36 -14.45 3.14 -13.11
CA LEU A 36 -15.66 2.53 -12.59
C LEU A 36 -16.12 1.36 -13.47
N ASN A 37 -16.24 0.18 -12.87
CA ASN A 37 -17.06 -0.89 -13.42
C ASN A 37 -18.47 -0.77 -12.84
N SER A 38 -19.38 -0.11 -13.58
CA SER A 38 -20.76 0.13 -13.14
C SER A 38 -21.54 -1.15 -12.89
N ASP A 39 -21.30 -2.19 -13.68
CA ASP A 39 -22.01 -3.47 -13.60
C ASP A 39 -21.69 -4.23 -12.32
N LYS A 40 -20.46 -4.07 -11.81
CA LYS A 40 -20.01 -4.70 -10.55
C LYS A 40 -20.10 -3.73 -9.36
N GLY A 41 -20.19 -2.44 -9.61
CA GLY A 41 -20.17 -1.38 -8.60
C GLY A 41 -18.82 -1.29 -7.87
N TYR A 42 -17.72 -1.45 -8.60
CA TYR A 42 -16.35 -1.31 -8.06
C TYR A 42 -15.52 -0.43 -8.98
N TYR A 43 -14.61 0.29 -8.35
CA TYR A 43 -13.52 1.01 -8.98
C TYR A 43 -12.26 0.14 -9.01
N SER A 44 -11.46 0.25 -10.07
CA SER A 44 -10.15 -0.39 -10.11
C SER A 44 -9.10 0.42 -10.87
N SER A 45 -7.84 0.26 -10.47
CA SER A 45 -6.67 0.74 -11.22
C SER A 45 -5.46 -0.13 -10.89
N CYS A 46 -4.46 -0.08 -11.75
CA CYS A 46 -3.13 -0.63 -11.50
C CYS A 46 -2.08 0.46 -11.71
N ALA A 47 -1.04 0.50 -10.89
CA ALA A 47 0.09 1.41 -11.09
C ALA A 47 1.42 0.73 -10.75
N GLY A 48 2.42 0.93 -11.61
CA GLY A 48 3.80 0.57 -11.32
C GLY A 48 4.50 1.68 -10.55
N LEU A 49 5.11 1.35 -9.43
CA LEU A 49 5.93 2.26 -8.64
C LEU A 49 7.40 1.89 -8.78
N ASP A 50 8.24 2.89 -9.04
CA ASP A 50 9.70 2.72 -9.07
C ASP A 50 10.18 2.23 -7.71
N MET A 51 10.93 1.13 -7.71
CA MET A 51 11.44 0.53 -6.49
C MET A 51 12.81 1.10 -6.13
N TYR A 52 13.10 1.18 -4.83
CA TYR A 52 14.42 1.57 -4.37
C TYR A 52 15.43 0.45 -4.65
N GLU A 53 16.47 0.75 -5.42
CA GLU A 53 17.49 -0.23 -5.76
C GLU A 53 18.38 -0.57 -4.56
N ILE A 54 18.32 -1.84 -4.14
CA ILE A 54 19.26 -2.45 -3.20
C ILE A 54 19.91 -3.67 -3.85
N PRO A 55 21.16 -4.02 -3.50
CA PRO A 55 21.81 -5.24 -4.01
C PRO A 55 21.07 -6.51 -3.56
N THR A 56 20.96 -6.71 -2.25
CA THR A 56 20.21 -7.79 -1.60
C THR A 56 19.75 -7.34 -0.23
N GLY A 57 18.72 -7.97 0.31
CA GLY A 57 18.28 -7.78 1.70
C GLY A 57 16.82 -7.38 1.82
N GLU A 58 16.51 -6.74 2.94
CA GLU A 58 15.14 -6.47 3.36
C GLU A 58 14.84 -4.98 3.45
N TYR A 59 13.62 -4.63 3.07
CA TYR A 59 13.09 -3.28 3.21
C TYR A 59 11.58 -3.34 3.34
N SER A 60 11.00 -2.23 3.75
CA SER A 60 9.55 -2.07 3.84
C SER A 60 9.13 -0.93 2.93
N SER A 61 8.00 -1.09 2.23
CA SER A 61 7.34 0.00 1.53
C SER A 61 6.02 0.33 2.22
N VAL A 62 5.70 1.62 2.25
CA VAL A 62 4.41 2.15 2.68
C VAL A 62 3.78 2.81 1.47
N PHE A 63 2.54 2.39 1.19
CA PHE A 63 1.69 2.97 0.17
C PHE A 63 0.49 3.59 0.86
N GLU A 64 0.23 4.86 0.60
CA GLU A 64 -0.90 5.58 1.14
C GLU A 64 -1.77 6.11 0.00
N LEU A 65 -3.05 5.77 0.06
CA LEU A 65 -4.03 6.07 -0.96
C LEU A 65 -5.11 6.98 -0.39
N TYR A 66 -5.24 8.17 -0.98
CA TYR A 66 -6.30 9.12 -0.64
C TYR A 66 -7.45 9.03 -1.63
N PHE A 67 -8.68 8.99 -1.12
CA PHE A 67 -9.89 8.90 -1.91
C PHE A 67 -11.04 9.76 -1.34
N PRO A 68 -11.98 10.21 -2.19
CA PRO A 68 -13.18 10.90 -1.74
C PRO A 68 -14.09 9.97 -0.93
N SER A 69 -14.21 10.24 0.37
CA SER A 69 -15.03 9.47 1.32
C SER A 69 -16.51 9.40 0.94
N VAL A 70 -16.99 10.33 0.12
CA VAL A 70 -18.39 10.40 -0.34
C VAL A 70 -18.73 9.30 -1.34
N SER A 71 -17.79 8.90 -2.22
CA SER A 71 -18.04 7.92 -3.29
C SER A 71 -17.46 6.53 -3.01
N ILE A 72 -16.60 6.40 -1.98
CA ILE A 72 -15.91 5.13 -1.68
C ILE A 72 -16.35 4.56 -0.33
N ASP A 73 -16.66 3.26 -0.31
CA ASP A 73 -16.78 2.50 0.93
C ASP A 73 -15.39 2.05 1.39
N PHE A 74 -14.83 2.83 2.31
CA PHE A 74 -13.48 2.63 2.82
C PHE A 74 -13.26 1.25 3.44
N LYS A 75 -14.32 0.60 3.96
CA LYS A 75 -14.20 -0.72 4.61
C LYS A 75 -13.83 -1.81 3.61
N LEU A 76 -14.14 -1.60 2.34
CA LEU A 76 -13.98 -2.55 1.24
C LEU A 76 -12.83 -2.17 0.29
N VAL A 77 -11.92 -1.31 0.72
CA VAL A 77 -10.71 -0.99 -0.02
C VAL A 77 -9.75 -2.18 0.00
N VAL A 78 -9.27 -2.58 -1.16
CA VAL A 78 -8.26 -3.63 -1.32
C VAL A 78 -7.07 -3.03 -2.08
N ILE A 79 -5.89 -3.23 -1.50
CA ILE A 79 -4.60 -2.83 -2.07
C ILE A 79 -3.75 -4.07 -2.12
N LEU A 80 -3.36 -4.49 -3.31
CA LEU A 80 -2.46 -5.62 -3.53
C LEU A 80 -1.16 -5.09 -4.11
N ALA A 81 -0.05 -5.68 -3.70
CA ALA A 81 1.26 -5.36 -4.23
C ALA A 81 1.88 -6.64 -4.80
N THR A 82 2.47 -6.54 -5.98
CA THR A 82 3.20 -7.63 -6.62
C THR A 82 4.52 -7.11 -7.20
N SER A 83 5.57 -7.92 -7.13
CA SER A 83 6.86 -7.65 -7.77
C SER A 83 7.34 -8.90 -8.50
N ILE A 84 8.12 -8.69 -9.56
CA ILE A 84 8.78 -9.75 -10.34
C ILE A 84 10.11 -10.15 -9.69
N VAL A 85 10.77 -9.23 -8.98
CA VAL A 85 12.12 -9.42 -8.44
C VAL A 85 12.07 -9.73 -6.94
N GLU A 86 11.21 -9.06 -6.19
CA GLU A 86 11.15 -9.16 -4.74
C GLU A 86 10.00 -10.04 -4.26
N THR A 87 10.27 -10.79 -3.18
CA THR A 87 9.24 -11.55 -2.48
C THR A 87 8.58 -10.66 -1.44
N ILE A 88 7.26 -10.48 -1.55
CA ILE A 88 6.46 -9.73 -0.59
C ILE A 88 6.00 -10.71 0.50
N SER A 89 6.55 -10.58 1.70
CA SER A 89 6.35 -11.54 2.80
C SER A 89 5.17 -11.17 3.72
N LYS A 90 4.82 -9.87 3.81
CA LYS A 90 3.73 -9.38 4.64
C LYS A 90 3.16 -8.11 4.03
N ALA A 91 1.86 -8.11 3.74
CA ALA A 91 1.11 -6.91 3.38
C ALA A 91 0.02 -6.69 4.43
N SER A 92 0.00 -5.52 5.06
CA SER A 92 -1.07 -5.14 5.99
C SER A 92 -1.68 -3.82 5.54
N THR A 93 -3.01 -3.75 5.48
CA THR A 93 -3.72 -2.54 5.07
C THR A 93 -4.64 -2.02 6.17
N ASN A 94 -4.35 -0.82 6.67
CA ASN A 94 -5.23 -0.05 7.53
C ASN A 94 -6.13 0.85 6.69
N LYS A 95 -7.39 0.99 7.08
CA LYS A 95 -8.43 1.68 6.32
C LYS A 95 -9.03 2.78 7.17
N PHE A 96 -9.09 3.98 6.62
CA PHE A 96 -9.66 5.17 7.22
C PHE A 96 -10.73 5.75 6.30
N THR A 97 -11.52 6.70 6.78
CA THR A 97 -12.69 7.22 6.05
C THR A 97 -12.34 7.86 4.71
N ASP A 98 -11.15 8.42 4.57
CA ASP A 98 -10.67 9.22 3.44
C ASP A 98 -9.34 8.71 2.86
N HIS A 99 -8.72 7.71 3.48
CA HIS A 99 -7.48 7.11 3.00
C HIS A 99 -7.31 5.65 3.44
N ALA A 100 -6.36 4.96 2.82
CA ALA A 100 -5.90 3.64 3.25
C ALA A 100 -4.38 3.57 3.18
N ILE A 101 -3.77 2.91 4.16
CA ILE A 101 -2.32 2.75 4.27
C ILE A 101 -2.01 1.26 4.18
N SER A 102 -1.25 0.87 3.16
CA SER A 102 -0.72 -0.47 2.97
C SER A 102 0.77 -0.50 3.28
N LEU A 103 1.21 -1.42 4.14
CA LEU A 103 2.61 -1.67 4.44
C LEU A 103 3.01 -3.04 3.88
N GLY A 104 3.99 -3.05 2.99
CA GLY A 104 4.56 -4.25 2.38
C GLY A 104 5.98 -4.49 2.87
N HIS A 105 6.25 -5.66 3.45
CA HIS A 105 7.61 -6.10 3.73
C HIS A 105 8.13 -6.92 2.54
N MET A 106 9.32 -6.58 2.05
CA MET A 106 9.92 -7.15 0.86
C MET A 106 11.33 -7.67 1.15
N HIS A 107 11.64 -8.80 0.50
CA HIS A 107 12.96 -9.38 0.51
C HIS A 107 13.47 -9.53 -0.93
N LYS A 108 14.71 -9.11 -1.17
CA LYS A 108 15.41 -9.23 -2.43
C LYS A 108 16.60 -10.19 -2.30
N TYR A 109 16.55 -11.30 -3.03
CA TYR A 109 17.50 -12.41 -2.90
C TYR A 109 18.70 -12.35 -3.86
N ASN A 110 18.65 -11.51 -4.89
CA ASN A 110 19.69 -11.43 -5.93
C ASN A 110 19.91 -9.97 -6.36
N ASN A 111 20.97 -9.73 -7.13
CA ASN A 111 21.34 -8.39 -7.60
C ASN A 111 20.58 -7.95 -8.87
N THR A 112 19.50 -8.62 -9.26
CA THR A 112 18.71 -8.19 -10.43
C THR A 112 18.14 -6.81 -10.17
N THR A 113 18.30 -5.87 -11.10
CA THR A 113 17.71 -4.53 -10.96
C THR A 113 16.21 -4.65 -10.73
N PRO A 114 15.63 -3.97 -9.70
CA PRO A 114 14.19 -4.00 -9.48
C PRO A 114 13.46 -3.49 -10.72
N ASP A 115 12.33 -4.13 -11.02
CA ASP A 115 11.34 -3.56 -11.95
C ASP A 115 10.35 -2.71 -11.14
N TYR A 116 9.13 -2.53 -11.64
CA TYR A 116 8.05 -1.87 -10.93
C TYR A 116 7.45 -2.74 -9.82
N LEU A 117 7.15 -2.11 -8.67
CA LEU A 117 6.19 -2.65 -7.72
C LEU A 117 4.80 -2.36 -8.26
N MET A 118 4.11 -3.39 -8.72
CA MET A 118 2.75 -3.26 -9.26
C MET A 118 1.76 -3.22 -8.12
N ILE A 119 1.02 -2.13 -8.02
CA ILE A 119 -0.04 -1.93 -7.03
C ILE A 119 -1.39 -2.03 -7.72
N ASP A 120 -2.15 -3.08 -7.39
CA ASP A 120 -3.54 -3.23 -7.81
C ASP A 120 -4.48 -2.63 -6.75
N LEU A 121 -5.38 -1.79 -7.22
CA LEU A 121 -6.37 -1.09 -6.43
C LEU A 121 -7.76 -1.57 -6.79
N VAL A 122 -8.53 -1.99 -5.79
CA VAL A 122 -9.96 -2.28 -5.93
C VAL A 122 -10.72 -1.61 -4.80
N LEU A 123 -11.67 -0.73 -5.15
CA LEU A 123 -12.43 0.05 -4.18
C LEU A 123 -13.93 -0.08 -4.45
N LYS A 124 -14.74 -0.30 -3.41
CA LYS A 124 -16.20 -0.38 -3.57
C LYS A 124 -16.78 1.02 -3.73
N ASN A 125 -17.60 1.18 -4.76
CA ASN A 125 -18.40 2.39 -4.97
C ASN A 125 -19.58 2.44 -3.97
N LYS A 126 -19.80 3.59 -3.34
CA LYS A 126 -21.04 3.90 -2.61
C LYS A 126 -22.15 4.24 -3.61
N ALA A 127 -23.31 3.61 -3.49
CA ALA A 127 -24.41 3.78 -4.46
C ALA A 127 -24.67 5.26 -4.84
N GLY A 128 -24.82 5.54 -6.15
CA GLY A 128 -25.16 6.85 -6.69
C GLY A 128 -24.05 7.61 -7.44
N TYR A 129 -22.81 7.08 -7.48
CA TYR A 129 -21.72 7.66 -8.27
C TYR A 129 -21.48 6.87 -9.56
N HIS A 130 -21.36 7.59 -10.68
CA HIS A 130 -21.27 7.00 -12.03
C HIS A 130 -20.02 7.42 -12.81
N ASN A 131 -19.11 8.14 -12.18
CA ASN A 131 -17.93 8.69 -12.82
C ASN A 131 -16.66 8.06 -12.25
N ASP A 132 -15.60 8.07 -13.05
CA ASP A 132 -14.24 7.78 -12.65
C ASP A 132 -13.78 8.74 -11.54
N VAL A 133 -12.89 8.26 -10.67
CA VAL A 133 -12.45 8.98 -9.48
C VAL A 133 -10.94 9.22 -9.54
N PRO A 134 -10.47 10.47 -9.50
CA PRO A 134 -9.05 10.75 -9.36
C PRO A 134 -8.60 10.42 -7.92
N LEU A 135 -7.44 9.81 -7.82
CA LEU A 135 -6.78 9.45 -6.58
C LEU A 135 -5.41 10.10 -6.48
N SER A 136 -4.99 10.30 -5.24
CA SER A 136 -3.61 10.65 -4.92
C SER A 136 -2.97 9.49 -4.19
N VAL A 137 -1.88 8.98 -4.77
CA VAL A 137 -1.05 7.95 -4.18
C VAL A 137 0.26 8.53 -3.69
N TRP A 138 0.66 8.08 -2.52
CA TRP A 138 1.93 8.38 -1.88
C TRP A 138 2.67 7.08 -1.59
N ASP A 139 3.95 7.05 -1.90
CA ASP A 139 4.80 5.91 -1.64
C ASP A 139 6.01 6.29 -0.78
N LYS A 140 6.51 5.32 -0.02
CA LYS A 140 7.76 5.46 0.70
C LYS A 140 8.42 4.13 1.00
N ALA A 141 9.69 4.01 0.61
CA ALA A 141 10.55 2.90 0.97
C ALA A 141 11.41 3.20 2.21
N TYR A 142 11.57 2.20 3.07
CA TYR A 142 12.40 2.22 4.26
C TYR A 142 13.35 1.03 4.24
N LYS A 143 14.65 1.29 4.22
CA LYS A 143 15.67 0.26 4.43
C LYS A 143 15.69 -0.12 5.91
N LYS A 144 15.63 -1.41 6.22
CA LYS A 144 15.81 -1.93 7.59
C LYS A 144 17.27 -1.95 7.99
#